data_AF-A0A9X1GHX6-F1
#
_entry.id   AF-A0A9X1GHX6-F1
#
_cell.length_a   1.000
_cell.length_b   1.000
_cell.length_c   1.000
_cell.angle_alpha   90.00
_cell.angle_beta   90.00
_cell.angle_gamma   90.00
#
_symmetry.space_group_name_H-M   'P 1'
#
loop_
_entity.id
_entity.type
_entity.pdbx_description
1 polymer ?
#
loop_
_entity_poly.entity_id
_entity_poly.type
_entity_poly.pdbx_seq_one_letter_code
_entity_poly.pdbx_strand_id
1 'polypeptide(L)'
;MDKTPITLYRQGNSNSPRMDNVRPDKDIACYDQDGQVWIRTTLADGKSPGGISTFANPGYGKNWWQLEAGTEIPEQIELVNDYDHHWLWKPIKNMPLEDYKAALQKIGTYFSKVNE
;
A
#
# COMPACT_ATOMS: atom_id res chain seq x y z
N MET A 1 9.98 -15.66 1.67
CA MET A 1 9.42 -14.30 1.78
C MET A 1 9.34 -13.75 0.38
N ASP A 2 8.18 -13.20 0.03
CA ASP A 2 7.95 -12.62 -1.29
C ASP A 2 8.70 -11.30 -1.44
N LYS A 3 9.02 -10.94 -2.68
CA LYS A 3 9.79 -9.73 -3.00
C LYS A 3 9.08 -8.93 -4.08
N THR A 4 9.28 -7.62 -4.08
CA THR A 4 8.77 -6.75 -5.14
C THR A 4 9.32 -7.20 -6.50
N PRO A 5 8.47 -7.48 -7.50
CA PRO A 5 8.94 -8.00 -8.79
C PRO A 5 9.50 -6.89 -9.69
N ILE A 6 9.16 -5.63 -9.41
CA ILE A 6 9.57 -4.45 -10.17
C ILE A 6 9.91 -3.30 -9.23
N THR A 7 10.59 -2.29 -9.77
CA THR A 7 10.72 -0.99 -9.13
C THR A 7 9.36 -0.30 -9.13
N LEU A 8 9.01 0.29 -7.99
CA LEU A 8 7.71 0.92 -7.77
C LEU A 8 7.87 2.39 -7.41
N TYR A 9 6.87 3.18 -7.77
CA TYR A 9 6.83 4.60 -7.56
C TYR A 9 5.56 5.01 -6.81
N ARG A 10 5.67 6.01 -5.94
CA ARG A 10 4.54 6.63 -5.27
C ARG A 10 4.76 8.12 -5.09
N GLN A 11 3.73 8.91 -5.36
CA GLN A 11 3.73 10.31 -4.99
C GLN A 11 3.40 10.45 -3.50
N GLY A 12 4.23 11.20 -2.79
CA GLY A 12 4.11 11.47 -1.37
C GLY A 12 4.10 12.96 -1.06
N ASN A 13 4.63 13.32 0.10
CA ASN A 13 4.95 14.70 0.44
C ASN A 13 6.48 14.91 0.44
N SER A 14 6.94 16.07 0.89
CA SER A 14 8.36 16.41 0.91
C SER A 14 9.22 15.45 1.72
N ASN A 15 8.63 14.70 2.66
CA ASN A 15 9.35 13.97 3.71
C ASN A 15 9.03 12.46 3.75
N SER A 16 7.99 11.98 3.03
CA SER A 16 7.61 10.56 3.05
C SER A 16 6.74 10.17 1.83
N PRO A 17 6.79 8.89 1.38
CA PRO A 17 5.84 8.33 0.42
C PRO A 17 4.41 8.19 0.98
N ARG A 18 4.22 8.39 2.30
CA ARG A 18 2.93 8.24 3.00
C ARG A 18 2.25 6.89 2.71
N MET A 19 3.01 5.81 2.83
CA MET A 19 2.50 4.45 2.66
C MET A 19 1.46 4.11 3.72
N ASP A 20 1.69 4.55 4.97
CA ASP A 20 0.85 4.33 6.15
C ASP A 20 -0.35 5.29 6.27
N ASN A 21 -0.48 6.27 5.37
CA ASN A 21 -1.61 7.19 5.34
C ASN A 21 -2.85 6.56 4.70
N VAL A 22 -3.35 5.49 5.32
CA VAL A 22 -4.52 4.73 4.89
C VAL A 22 -5.79 5.43 5.35
N ARG A 23 -6.70 5.72 4.42
CA ARG A 23 -8.02 6.32 4.71
C ARG A 23 -9.08 5.20 4.70
N PRO A 24 -9.71 4.89 5.85
CA PRO A 24 -10.80 3.92 5.93
C PRO A 24 -11.93 4.25 4.93
N ASP A 25 -12.46 3.23 4.30
CA ASP A 25 -13.57 3.24 3.32
C ASP A 25 -13.33 4.09 2.05
N LYS A 26 -12.12 4.64 1.89
CA LYS A 26 -11.67 5.32 0.67
C LYS A 26 -10.54 4.59 -0.02
N ASP A 27 -9.51 4.22 0.75
CA ASP A 27 -8.38 3.44 0.23
C ASP A 27 -8.61 1.95 0.41
N ILE A 28 -9.24 1.57 1.53
CA ILE A 28 -9.53 0.19 1.85
C ILE A 28 -10.82 0.05 2.65
N ALA A 29 -11.60 -0.99 2.36
CA ALA A 29 -12.85 -1.28 3.04
C ALA A 29 -12.61 -1.71 4.48
N CYS A 30 -13.36 -1.09 5.40
CA CYS A 30 -13.24 -1.34 6.83
C CYS A 30 -14.56 -1.78 7.45
N TYR A 31 -14.50 -2.20 8.72
CA TYR A 31 -15.64 -2.43 9.58
C TYR A 31 -15.24 -2.19 11.04
N ASP A 32 -16.21 -1.86 11.89
CA ASP A 32 -16.01 -1.80 13.34
C ASP A 32 -16.17 -3.18 13.95
N GLN A 33 -15.27 -3.53 14.86
CA GLN A 33 -15.36 -4.71 15.70
C GLN A 33 -14.95 -4.31 17.11
N ASP A 34 -15.93 -4.27 18.03
CA ASP A 34 -15.74 -3.91 19.43
C ASP A 34 -15.06 -2.54 19.64
N GLY A 35 -15.41 -1.54 18.81
CA GLY A 35 -14.83 -0.19 18.88
C GLY A 35 -13.43 -0.07 18.27
N GLN A 36 -12.93 -1.13 17.63
CA GLN A 36 -11.69 -1.11 16.85
C GLN A 36 -12.01 -1.19 15.35
N VAL A 37 -11.29 -0.41 14.54
CA VAL A 37 -11.41 -0.46 13.08
C VAL A 37 -10.59 -1.62 12.52
N TRP A 38 -11.28 -2.52 11.82
CA TRP A 38 -10.70 -3.67 11.13
C TRP A 38 -10.86 -3.54 9.62
N ILE A 39 -9.93 -4.16 8.89
CA ILE A 39 -9.95 -4.21 7.44
C ILE A 39 -10.70 -5.45 6.98
N ARG A 40 -11.53 -5.29 5.94
CA ARG A 40 -12.19 -6.37 5.24
C ARG A 40 -11.38 -6.75 4.00
N THR A 41 -11.03 -8.02 3.82
CA THR A 41 -10.28 -8.47 2.63
C THR A 41 -11.16 -8.95 1.48
N THR A 42 -12.45 -9.20 1.72
CA THR A 42 -13.42 -9.68 0.71
C THR A 42 -14.72 -8.91 0.82
N LEU A 43 -15.14 -8.27 -0.27
CA LEU A 43 -16.43 -7.61 -0.36
C LEU A 43 -17.54 -8.59 -0.77
N ALA A 44 -18.78 -8.29 -0.39
CA ALA A 44 -19.93 -9.16 -0.64
C ALA A 44 -20.24 -9.35 -2.15
N ASP A 45 -19.83 -8.40 -2.99
CA ASP A 45 -19.95 -8.45 -4.44
C ASP A 45 -18.71 -9.05 -5.14
N GLY A 46 -17.77 -9.59 -4.35
CA GLY A 46 -16.52 -10.19 -4.86
C GLY A 46 -15.49 -9.17 -5.34
N LYS A 47 -15.73 -7.87 -5.20
CA LYS A 47 -14.75 -6.85 -5.58
C LYS A 47 -13.57 -6.79 -4.60
N SER A 48 -12.45 -6.27 -5.11
CA SER A 48 -11.28 -5.97 -4.28
C SER A 48 -11.66 -4.94 -3.20
N PRO A 49 -11.24 -5.14 -1.94
CA PRO A 49 -11.50 -4.20 -0.85
C PRO A 49 -10.72 -2.89 -0.99
N GLY A 50 -9.82 -2.77 -1.97
CA GLY A 50 -8.90 -1.65 -2.11
C GLY A 50 -7.50 -1.99 -1.60
N GLY A 51 -6.68 -0.95 -1.43
CA GLY A 51 -5.27 -1.04 -1.09
C GLY A 51 -4.55 0.30 -1.27
N ILE A 52 -3.26 0.32 -0.96
CA ILE A 52 -2.42 1.50 -1.20
C ILE A 52 -1.74 1.41 -2.57
N SER A 53 -1.94 2.42 -3.40
CA SER A 53 -1.42 2.46 -4.76
C SER A 53 0.07 2.78 -4.84
N THR A 54 0.74 2.06 -5.72
CA THR A 54 2.06 2.33 -6.30
C THR A 54 1.99 2.13 -7.80
N PHE A 55 3.01 2.59 -8.51
CA PHE A 55 3.03 2.63 -9.97
C PHE A 55 4.35 2.10 -10.54
N ALA A 56 4.31 1.49 -11.72
CA ALA A 56 5.53 1.04 -12.42
C ALA A 56 6.39 2.21 -12.93
N ASN A 57 5.79 3.39 -13.10
CA ASN A 57 6.47 4.60 -13.57
C ASN A 57 6.00 5.81 -12.73
N PRO A 58 6.86 6.81 -12.47
CA PRO A 58 6.42 8.08 -11.92
C PRO A 58 5.61 8.86 -12.96
N GLY A 59 4.56 9.54 -12.51
CA GLY A 59 3.78 10.47 -13.33
C GLY A 59 4.27 11.91 -13.24
N TYR A 60 3.42 12.86 -13.64
CA TYR A 60 3.69 14.28 -13.49
C TYR A 60 3.70 14.73 -12.02
N GLY A 61 4.47 15.77 -11.71
CA GLY A 61 4.51 16.41 -10.40
C GLY A 61 5.77 16.13 -9.60
N LYS A 62 5.74 16.58 -8.34
CA LYS A 62 6.88 16.59 -7.40
C LYS A 62 6.69 15.53 -6.31
N ASN A 63 7.73 15.32 -5.52
CA ASN A 63 7.75 14.42 -4.37
C ASN A 63 7.40 12.96 -4.73
N TRP A 64 8.00 12.47 -5.80
CA TRP A 64 8.01 11.06 -6.14
C TRP A 64 9.03 10.31 -5.29
N TRP A 65 8.63 9.12 -4.89
CA TRP A 65 9.41 8.19 -4.10
C TRP A 65 9.50 6.86 -4.85
N GLN A 66 10.67 6.24 -4.81
CA GLN A 66 11.00 4.99 -5.49
C GLN A 66 11.31 3.89 -4.49
N LEU A 67 10.78 2.70 -4.74
CA LEU A 67 11.10 1.46 -4.05
C LEU A 67 11.74 0.50 -5.04
N GLU A 68 12.92 0.00 -4.72
CA GLU A 68 13.64 -0.93 -5.60
C GLU A 68 12.93 -2.28 -5.75
N ALA A 69 13.08 -2.88 -6.93
CA ALA A 69 12.75 -4.28 -7.15
C ALA A 69 13.56 -5.18 -6.19
N GLY A 70 13.02 -6.35 -5.84
CA GLY A 70 13.67 -7.28 -4.94
C GLY A 70 13.58 -6.92 -3.46
N THR A 71 12.83 -5.87 -3.10
CA THR A 71 12.58 -5.50 -1.70
C THR A 71 11.63 -6.52 -1.05
N GLU A 72 11.94 -6.94 0.18
CA GLU A 72 11.13 -7.91 0.90
C GLU A 72 9.75 -7.35 1.26
N ILE A 73 8.72 -8.15 1.01
CA ILE A 73 7.33 -7.81 1.30
C ILE A 73 7.00 -8.29 2.73
N PRO A 74 6.50 -7.42 3.63
CA PRO A 74 6.06 -7.84 4.96
C PRO A 74 4.94 -8.89 4.89
N GLU A 75 5.00 -9.92 5.73
CA GLU A 75 4.07 -11.06 5.69
C GLU A 75 2.59 -10.71 5.90
N GLN A 76 2.28 -9.51 6.40
CA GLN A 76 0.91 -9.03 6.60
C GLN A 76 0.26 -8.50 5.31
N ILE A 77 1.06 -8.17 4.29
CA ILE A 77 0.59 -7.53 3.07
C ILE A 77 1.12 -8.26 1.83
N GLU A 78 0.39 -8.11 0.73
CA GLU A 78 0.78 -8.58 -0.59
C GLU A 78 0.85 -7.40 -1.54
N LEU A 79 1.55 -7.60 -2.65
CA LEU A 79 1.63 -6.65 -3.75
C LEU A 79 0.97 -7.27 -4.98
N VAL A 80 -0.06 -6.62 -5.49
CA VAL A 80 -0.87 -7.12 -6.61
C VAL A 80 -0.83 -6.11 -7.75
N ASN A 81 -0.54 -6.55 -8.97
CA ASN A 81 -0.83 -5.76 -10.17
C ASN A 81 -2.32 -5.90 -10.47
N ASP A 82 -3.09 -4.83 -10.24
CA ASP A 82 -4.52 -4.82 -10.50
C ASP A 82 -4.86 -4.32 -11.90
N TYR A 83 -4.07 -3.40 -12.46
CA TYR A 83 -4.24 -2.91 -13.83
C TYR A 83 -2.97 -2.24 -14.39
N ASP A 84 -2.41 -2.79 -15.48
CA ASP A 84 -1.33 -2.20 -16.27
C ASP A 84 -0.12 -1.75 -15.42
N HIS A 85 0.06 -0.44 -15.25
CA HIS A 85 1.13 0.17 -14.46
C HIS A 85 0.74 0.42 -13.00
N HIS A 86 -0.48 0.10 -12.59
CA HIS A 86 -0.99 0.28 -11.23
C HIS A 86 -0.79 -0.99 -10.40
N TRP A 87 -0.29 -0.79 -9.18
CA TRP A 87 0.03 -1.86 -8.24
C TRP A 87 -0.51 -1.52 -6.87
N LEU A 88 -1.25 -2.44 -6.27
CA LEU A 88 -1.86 -2.29 -4.96
C LEU A 88 -1.12 -3.10 -3.91
N TRP A 89 -0.77 -2.43 -2.82
CA TRP A 89 -0.44 -3.06 -1.56
C TRP A 89 -1.75 -3.40 -0.84
N LYS A 90 -1.96 -4.67 -0.51
CA LYS A 90 -3.20 -5.17 0.07
C LYS A 90 -2.92 -6.01 1.32
N PRO A 91 -3.81 -6.06 2.31
CA PRO A 91 -3.70 -7.00 3.41
C PRO A 91 -4.08 -8.41 2.96
N ILE A 92 -3.36 -9.41 3.44
CA ILE A 92 -3.60 -10.82 3.08
C ILE A 92 -4.78 -11.46 3.84
N LYS A 93 -5.20 -10.84 4.96
CA LYS A 93 -6.30 -11.30 5.82
C LYS A 93 -6.93 -10.11 6.56
N ASN A 94 -8.13 -10.30 7.09
CA ASN A 94 -8.73 -9.31 7.98
C ASN A 94 -7.80 -9.07 9.17
N MET A 95 -7.57 -7.80 9.49
CA MET A 95 -6.68 -7.37 10.56
C MET A 95 -7.08 -5.98 11.08
N PRO A 96 -6.66 -5.59 12.28
CA PRO A 96 -6.76 -4.20 12.72
C PRO A 96 -6.14 -3.25 11.70
N LEU A 97 -6.77 -2.09 11.49
CA LEU A 97 -6.25 -1.07 10.58
C LEU A 97 -4.81 -0.65 10.94
N GLU A 98 -4.50 -0.60 12.23
CA GLU A 98 -3.17 -0.21 12.72
C GLU A 98 -2.08 -1.24 12.37
N ASP A 99 -2.40 -2.54 12.33
CA ASP A 99 -1.44 -3.57 11.92
C ASP A 99 -1.08 -3.43 10.44
N TYR A 100 -2.07 -3.10 9.61
CA TYR A 100 -1.87 -2.82 8.20
C TYR A 100 -1.05 -1.55 7.98
N LYS A 101 -1.35 -0.46 8.69
CA LYS A 101 -0.54 0.76 8.65
C LYS A 101 0.89 0.50 9.09
N ALA A 102 1.11 -0.32 10.12
CA ALA A 102 2.44 -0.68 10.58
C ALA A 102 3.22 -1.48 9.52
N ALA A 103 2.57 -2.41 8.82
CA ALA A 103 3.18 -3.13 7.71
C ALA A 103 3.55 -2.19 6.54
N LEU A 104 2.65 -1.26 6.20
CA LEU A 104 2.89 -0.24 5.18
C LEU A 104 3.99 0.75 5.58
N GLN A 105 4.08 1.11 6.85
CA GLN A 105 5.14 1.96 7.37
C GLN A 105 6.50 1.28 7.23
N LYS A 106 6.59 -0.02 7.54
CA LYS A 106 7.83 -0.81 7.37
C LYS A 106 8.32 -0.77 5.92
N ILE A 107 7.46 -1.10 4.95
CA ILE A 107 7.85 -1.05 3.54
C ILE A 107 8.15 0.39 3.09
N GLY A 108 7.43 1.37 3.65
CA GLY A 108 7.66 2.80 3.41
C GLY A 108 9.07 3.28 3.76
N THR A 109 9.78 2.61 4.67
CA THR A 109 11.16 2.98 5.05
C THR A 109 12.20 2.69 3.97
N TYR A 110 11.88 1.81 3.02
CA TYR A 110 12.76 1.45 1.90
C TYR A 110 12.61 2.38 0.69
N PHE A 111 11.63 3.29 0.73
CA PHE A 111 11.46 4.26 -0.35
C PHE A 111 12.51 5.38 -0.26
N SER A 112 13.05 5.76 -1.41
CA SER A 112 13.94 6.91 -1.57
C SER A 112 13.28 7.99 -2.43
N LYS A 113 13.51 9.27 -2.09
CA LYS A 113 12.94 10.39 -2.84
C LYS A 113 13.70 10.56 -4.16
N VAL A 114 12.98 10.72 -5.28
CA VAL A 114 13.57 10.83 -6.63
C VAL A 114 13.34 12.16 -7.33
N ASN A 115 12.47 13.02 -6.80
CA ASN A 115 12.36 14.41 -7.24
C ASN A 115 11.79 15.36 -6.17
N GLU A 116 11.94 16.67 -6.40
CA GLU A 116 11.54 17.78 -5.51
C GLU A 116 10.62 18.80 -6.17
#